data_AF-A0A285QF64-F1
#
_entry.id   AF-A0A285QF64-F1
#
_cell.length_a   1.000
_cell.length_b   1.000
_cell.length_c   1.000
_cell.angle_alpha   90.00
_cell.angle_beta   90.00
_cell.angle_gamma   90.00
#
_symmetry.space_group_name_H-M   'P 1'
#
loop_
_entity.id
_entity.type
_entity.pdbx_description
1 polymer ?
#
loop_
_entity_poly.entity_id
_entity_poly.type
_entity_poly.pdbx_seq_one_letter_code
_entity_poly.pdbx_strand_id
1 'polypeptide(L)'
;MRVAAVGALVLVGAAPVERVIVVGRPVATTINGVAGTLLVDPGAPSMPIVSRAYADRLALKPGMFTIRWLIGPVVLPVTTAVERINLGRGEQKRRIGWVERPYRDDVDGAVGPGGLPDNVVRFTLRAPQAGERTVTLPMLDAGGLLGGSVGLFARIDVEGEPVRIRFDLNQPHTLTNAGMALTLARVHAGTLAEARRSVPIVFGVVRPVRTMTLARPLAVGPLSITRLDVRTGDFGNADGIASTTAAADPDEIVVEAKGKRDRSRDRITLGSDALARCSAIVFDKPAKQVRLTCA
;
A
#
# COMPACT_ATOMS: atom_id res chain seq x y z
N MET A 1 58.10 -10.08 -33.30
CA MET A 1 57.12 -9.39 -32.42
C MET A 1 55.82 -10.16 -32.44
N ARG A 2 55.46 -10.86 -31.35
CA ARG A 2 54.17 -11.53 -31.19
C ARG A 2 53.25 -10.59 -30.40
N VAL A 3 52.18 -10.11 -31.02
CA VAL A 3 51.15 -9.29 -30.37
C VAL A 3 50.21 -10.24 -29.64
N ALA A 4 50.17 -10.16 -28.30
CA ALA A 4 49.21 -10.87 -27.48
C ALA A 4 47.91 -10.06 -27.42
N ALA A 5 46.82 -10.62 -27.94
CA ALA A 5 45.49 -10.04 -27.80
C ALA A 5 44.94 -10.38 -26.40
N VAL A 6 44.79 -9.36 -25.56
CA VAL A 6 44.09 -9.47 -24.28
C VAL A 6 42.60 -9.36 -24.57
N GLY A 7 41.89 -10.48 -24.48
CA GLY A 7 40.43 -10.51 -24.55
C GLY A 7 39.83 -9.94 -23.27
N ALA A 8 39.16 -8.79 -23.36
CA ALA A 8 38.37 -8.23 -22.28
C ALA A 8 37.12 -9.10 -22.06
N LEU A 9 37.05 -9.77 -20.90
CA LEU A 9 35.86 -10.49 -20.46
C LEU A 9 34.83 -9.46 -19.98
N VAL A 10 33.80 -9.20 -20.78
CA VAL A 10 32.65 -8.39 -20.36
C VAL A 10 31.80 -9.26 -19.44
N LEU A 11 31.87 -9.01 -18.13
CA LEU A 11 30.94 -9.55 -17.15
C LEU A 11 29.57 -8.92 -17.39
N VAL A 12 28.73 -9.60 -18.16
CA VAL A 12 27.29 -9.30 -18.23
C VAL A 12 26.71 -9.66 -16.86
N GLY A 13 26.48 -8.66 -16.01
CA GLY A 13 25.78 -8.86 -14.74
C GLY A 13 24.42 -9.51 -15.02
N ALA A 14 24.17 -10.68 -14.43
CA ALA A 14 22.88 -11.35 -14.53
C ALA A 14 21.78 -10.37 -14.08
N ALA A 15 20.78 -10.14 -14.94
CA ALA A 15 19.64 -9.31 -14.59
C ALA A 15 19.05 -9.82 -13.26
N PRO A 16 18.70 -8.92 -12.31
CA PRO A 16 18.16 -9.34 -11.04
C PRO A 16 16.93 -10.23 -11.30
N VAL A 17 16.89 -11.39 -10.63
CA VAL A 17 15.79 -12.36 -10.79
C VAL A 17 14.50 -11.68 -10.34
N GLU A 18 13.70 -11.27 -11.33
CA GLU A 18 12.41 -10.64 -11.13
C GLU A 18 11.39 -11.69 -10.68
N ARG A 19 10.66 -11.40 -9.60
CA ARG A 19 9.51 -12.21 -9.20
C ARG A 19 8.24 -11.64 -9.77
N VAL A 20 7.57 -12.43 -10.60
CA VAL A 20 6.26 -12.08 -11.18
C VAL A 20 5.14 -12.65 -10.30
N ILE A 21 4.20 -11.80 -9.93
CA ILE A 21 3.02 -12.09 -9.12
C ILE A 21 1.78 -11.75 -9.94
N VAL A 22 0.85 -12.69 -10.07
CA VAL A 22 -0.48 -12.40 -10.60
C VAL A 22 -1.36 -11.95 -9.44
N VAL A 23 -1.89 -10.72 -9.49
CA VAL A 23 -2.69 -10.18 -8.39
C VAL A 23 -3.93 -11.03 -8.10
N GLY A 24 -4.34 -11.04 -6.83
CA GLY A 24 -5.50 -11.80 -6.37
C GLY A 24 -5.27 -13.30 -6.18
N ARG A 25 -4.20 -13.87 -6.77
CA ARG A 25 -3.86 -15.30 -6.62
C ARG A 25 -3.02 -15.52 -5.35
N PRO A 26 -3.49 -16.35 -4.40
CA PRO A 26 -2.69 -16.72 -3.25
C PRO A 26 -1.46 -17.53 -3.66
N VAL A 27 -0.39 -17.43 -2.87
CA VAL A 27 0.81 -18.26 -3.00
C VAL A 27 0.88 -19.23 -1.83
N ALA A 28 1.33 -20.44 -2.10
CA ALA A 28 1.67 -21.38 -1.05
C ALA A 28 2.84 -20.83 -0.21
N THR A 29 2.75 -21.00 1.10
CA THR A 29 3.81 -20.65 2.04
C THR A 29 3.99 -21.77 3.05
N THR A 30 5.12 -21.77 3.74
CA THR A 30 5.25 -22.49 5.01
C THR A 30 5.74 -21.54 6.09
N ILE A 31 5.21 -21.69 7.30
CA ILE A 31 5.73 -21.05 8.52
C ILE A 31 6.05 -22.17 9.50
N ASN A 32 7.29 -22.23 9.97
CA ASN A 32 7.80 -23.31 10.84
C ASN A 32 7.49 -24.73 10.29
N GLY A 33 7.54 -24.89 8.96
CA GLY A 33 7.25 -26.14 8.27
C GLY A 33 5.76 -26.47 8.06
N VAL A 34 4.84 -25.72 8.66
CA VAL A 34 3.39 -25.91 8.46
C VAL A 34 2.94 -25.12 7.24
N ALA A 35 2.15 -25.75 6.38
CA ALA A 35 1.64 -25.15 5.15
C ALA A 35 0.53 -24.12 5.40
N GLY A 36 0.46 -23.14 4.51
CA GLY A 36 -0.63 -22.18 4.43
C GLY A 36 -0.64 -21.42 3.12
N THR A 37 -1.55 -20.47 3.00
CA THR A 37 -1.72 -19.63 1.82
C THR A 37 -1.62 -18.15 2.18
N LEU A 38 -0.78 -17.40 1.48
CA LEU A 38 -0.69 -15.95 1.64
C LEU A 38 -1.06 -15.24 0.35
N LEU A 39 -1.75 -14.11 0.49
CA LEU A 39 -1.89 -13.17 -0.60
C LEU A 39 -0.62 -12.32 -0.70
N VAL A 40 0.00 -12.29 -1.88
CA VAL A 40 1.03 -11.29 -2.18
C VAL A 40 0.35 -10.10 -2.83
N ASP A 41 0.23 -9.00 -2.08
CA ASP A 41 -0.59 -7.85 -2.44
C ASP A 41 0.26 -6.56 -2.43
N PRO A 42 0.20 -5.70 -3.46
CA PRO A 42 1.00 -4.48 -3.49
C PRO A 42 0.64 -3.47 -2.38
N GLY A 43 -0.53 -3.60 -1.77
CA GLY A 43 -1.00 -2.82 -0.63
C GLY A 43 -0.67 -3.44 0.72
N ALA A 44 -0.39 -4.75 0.79
CA ALA A 44 -0.09 -5.40 2.07
C ALA A 44 1.19 -4.87 2.75
N PRO A 45 1.31 -5.01 4.08
CA PRO A 45 2.54 -4.67 4.79
C PRO A 45 3.76 -5.49 4.37
N SER A 46 4.94 -4.90 4.52
CA SER A 46 6.20 -5.64 4.37
C SER A 46 6.38 -6.73 5.45
N MET A 47 5.86 -6.51 6.67
CA MET A 47 5.78 -7.58 7.66
C MET A 47 4.60 -8.50 7.31
N PRO A 48 4.81 -9.80 7.08
CA PRO A 48 3.70 -10.72 6.86
C PRO A 48 2.69 -10.65 8.02
N ILE A 49 1.41 -10.50 7.69
CA ILE A 49 0.31 -10.53 8.66
C ILE A 49 -0.56 -11.74 8.36
N VAL A 50 -0.76 -12.59 9.36
CA VAL A 50 -1.60 -13.79 9.28
C VAL A 50 -2.85 -13.66 10.15
N SER A 51 -3.86 -14.47 9.86
CA SER A 51 -5.06 -14.57 10.69
C SER A 51 -4.73 -15.24 12.04
N ARG A 52 -5.53 -14.94 13.05
CA ARG A 52 -5.43 -15.60 14.36
C ARG A 52 -5.58 -17.12 14.24
N ALA A 53 -6.54 -17.57 13.45
CA ALA A 53 -6.76 -19.00 13.20
C ALA A 53 -5.52 -19.70 12.65
N TYR A 54 -4.80 -19.08 11.71
CA TYR A 54 -3.56 -19.67 11.21
C TYR A 54 -2.44 -19.63 12.24
N ALA A 55 -2.29 -18.53 12.98
CA ALA A 55 -1.32 -18.43 14.07
C ALA A 55 -1.54 -19.51 15.15
N ASP A 56 -2.79 -19.82 15.48
CA ASP A 56 -3.14 -20.88 16.43
C ASP A 56 -2.81 -22.28 15.86
N ARG A 57 -3.11 -22.53 14.57
CA ARG A 57 -2.69 -23.77 13.87
C ARG A 57 -1.18 -23.97 13.89
N LEU A 58 -0.43 -22.88 13.81
CA LEU A 58 1.03 -22.83 13.87
C LEU A 58 1.59 -22.93 15.31
N ALA A 59 0.72 -22.87 16.33
CA ALA A 59 1.09 -22.75 17.74
C ALA A 59 2.11 -21.61 17.99
N LEU A 60 1.94 -20.48 17.29
CA LEU A 60 2.84 -19.33 17.44
C LEU A 60 2.77 -18.77 18.86
N LYS A 61 3.95 -18.43 19.40
CA LYS A 61 4.05 -17.80 20.72
C LYS A 61 4.37 -16.31 20.55
N PRO A 62 3.70 -15.42 21.30
CA PRO A 62 4.00 -13.99 21.24
C PRO A 62 5.45 -13.73 21.61
N GLY A 63 6.14 -12.91 20.80
CA GLY A 63 7.43 -12.36 21.17
C GLY A 63 7.31 -11.16 22.10
N MET A 64 8.44 -10.56 22.44
CA MET A 64 8.51 -9.39 23.34
C MET A 64 7.92 -8.09 22.73
N PHE A 65 7.64 -8.08 21.42
CA PHE A 65 7.17 -6.88 20.71
C PHE A 65 5.74 -7.05 20.21
N THR A 66 4.87 -6.16 20.65
CA THR A 66 3.54 -5.94 20.07
C THR A 66 3.55 -4.68 19.22
N ILE A 67 2.87 -4.70 18.09
CA ILE A 67 2.71 -3.55 17.21
C ILE A 67 1.26 -3.09 17.25
N ARG A 68 1.02 -1.78 17.12
CA ARG A 68 -0.32 -1.22 16.97
C ARG A 68 -0.50 -0.81 15.52
N TRP A 69 -1.47 -1.39 14.85
CA TRP A 69 -1.86 -0.99 13.50
C TRP A 69 -3.00 0.03 13.57
N LEU A 70 -2.76 1.23 13.04
CA LEU A 70 -3.74 2.32 13.11
C LEU A 70 -4.53 2.45 11.80
N ILE A 71 -5.85 2.45 11.92
CA ILE A 71 -6.80 2.74 10.84
C ILE A 71 -7.68 3.88 11.32
N GLY A 72 -7.19 5.11 11.18
CA GLY A 72 -7.75 6.28 11.86
C GLY A 72 -7.76 6.10 13.37
N PRO A 73 -8.88 6.36 14.08
CA PRO A 73 -9.03 6.06 15.51
C PRO A 73 -9.03 4.56 15.86
N VAL A 74 -9.24 3.66 14.89
CA VAL A 74 -9.27 2.23 15.18
C VAL A 74 -7.85 1.71 15.35
N VAL A 75 -7.60 1.09 16.51
CA VAL A 75 -6.32 0.48 16.87
C VAL A 75 -6.49 -1.02 16.81
N LEU A 76 -5.80 -1.68 15.88
CA LEU A 76 -5.70 -3.13 15.84
C LEU A 76 -4.42 -3.57 16.56
N PRO A 77 -4.51 -4.33 17.66
CA PRO A 77 -3.34 -4.95 18.25
C PRO A 77 -2.80 -6.02 17.31
N VAL A 78 -1.51 -5.96 17.04
CA VAL A 78 -0.78 -6.95 16.24
C VAL A 78 0.22 -7.64 17.16
N THR A 79 -0.04 -8.91 17.44
CA THR A 79 0.91 -9.76 18.15
C THR A 79 1.99 -10.18 17.16
N THR A 80 3.26 -10.16 17.56
CA THR A 80 4.34 -10.52 16.63
C THR A 80 5.35 -11.47 17.25
N ALA A 81 5.96 -12.29 16.41
CA ALA A 81 7.10 -13.13 16.74
C ALA A 81 8.05 -13.22 15.54
N VAL A 82 9.29 -13.64 15.77
CA VAL A 82 10.24 -13.93 14.69
C VAL A 82 10.17 -15.42 14.41
N GLU A 83 9.74 -15.77 13.21
CA GLU A 83 9.50 -17.14 12.80
C GLU A 83 10.25 -17.45 11.50
N ARG A 84 10.30 -18.74 11.16
CA ARG A 84 10.88 -19.20 9.89
C ARG A 84 9.77 -19.31 8.86
N ILE A 85 9.85 -18.47 7.83
CA ILE A 85 8.86 -18.42 6.75
C ILE A 85 9.52 -18.76 5.42
N ASN A 86 8.85 -19.55 4.59
CA ASN A 86 9.21 -19.78 3.20
C ASN A 86 8.14 -19.17 2.29
N LEU A 87 8.56 -18.21 1.47
CA LEU A 87 7.72 -17.53 0.48
C LEU A 87 8.06 -18.00 -0.95
N GLY A 88 8.52 -19.25 -1.12
CA GLY A 88 8.92 -19.83 -2.41
C GLY A 88 10.37 -19.60 -2.81
N ARG A 89 11.20 -19.04 -1.93
CA ARG A 89 12.63 -18.75 -2.17
C ARG A 89 13.54 -19.32 -1.08
N GLY A 90 13.07 -20.38 -0.42
CA GLY A 90 13.73 -20.94 0.75
C GLY A 90 13.27 -20.29 2.04
N GLU A 91 13.67 -20.91 3.14
CA GLU A 91 13.30 -20.50 4.49
C GLU A 91 14.12 -19.29 4.94
N GLN A 92 13.45 -18.31 5.57
CA GLN A 92 14.07 -17.12 6.10
C GLN A 92 13.45 -16.75 7.46
N LYS A 93 14.28 -16.23 8.36
CA LYS A 93 13.79 -15.64 9.63
C LYS A 93 13.14 -14.28 9.34
N ARG A 94 11.87 -14.15 9.71
CA ARG A 94 11.10 -12.91 9.55
C ARG A 94 10.21 -12.67 10.75
N ARG A 95 10.00 -11.40 11.08
CA ARG A 95 8.92 -11.04 11.98
C ARG A 95 7.59 -11.27 11.26
N ILE A 96 6.69 -11.97 11.91
CA ILE A 96 5.32 -12.21 11.45
C ILE A 96 4.39 -11.61 12.49
N GLY A 97 3.38 -10.89 12.03
CA GLY A 97 2.30 -10.40 12.87
C GLY A 97 1.05 -11.26 12.70
N TRP A 98 0.22 -11.33 13.72
CA TRP A 98 -1.13 -11.87 13.59
C TRP A 98 -2.15 -11.02 14.30
N VAL A 99 -3.35 -11.05 13.77
CA VAL A 99 -4.48 -10.21 14.15
C VAL A 99 -5.74 -11.07 14.23
N GLU A 100 -6.68 -10.65 15.07
CA GLU A 100 -7.97 -11.33 15.23
C GLU A 100 -8.80 -11.33 13.94
N ARG A 101 -8.74 -10.24 13.16
CA ARG A 101 -9.48 -10.11 11.91
C ARG A 101 -8.59 -10.46 10.71
N PRO A 102 -8.99 -11.42 9.84
CA PRO A 102 -8.18 -11.80 8.70
C PRO A 102 -8.01 -10.65 7.70
N TYR A 103 -6.94 -10.70 6.90
CA TYR A 103 -6.73 -9.75 5.80
C TYR A 103 -7.81 -9.93 4.71
N ARG A 104 -8.11 -11.20 4.40
CA ARG A 104 -9.15 -11.66 3.48
C ARG A 104 -9.55 -13.08 3.92
N ASP A 105 -10.82 -13.45 3.76
CA ASP A 105 -11.38 -14.65 4.41
C ASP A 105 -10.94 -15.98 3.79
N ASP A 106 -10.42 -15.97 2.56
CA ASP A 106 -10.03 -17.15 1.78
C ASP A 106 -8.52 -17.45 1.83
N VAL A 107 -7.74 -16.69 2.60
CA VAL A 107 -6.28 -16.85 2.76
C VAL A 107 -5.88 -16.80 4.22
N ASP A 108 -4.77 -17.44 4.54
CA ASP A 108 -4.23 -17.44 5.90
C ASP A 108 -3.56 -16.10 6.27
N GLY A 109 -3.27 -15.23 5.30
CA GLY A 109 -2.64 -13.94 5.55
C GLY A 109 -2.24 -13.18 4.29
N ALA A 110 -1.50 -12.10 4.47
CA ALA A 110 -0.98 -11.30 3.36
C ALA A 110 0.43 -10.74 3.63
N VAL A 111 1.16 -10.49 2.54
CA VAL A 111 2.48 -9.88 2.56
C VAL A 111 2.67 -8.97 1.35
N GLY A 112 3.26 -7.81 1.58
CA GLY A 112 3.59 -6.83 0.56
C GLY A 112 4.94 -7.08 -0.11
N PRO A 113 5.26 -6.32 -1.16
CA PRO A 113 6.52 -6.48 -1.90
C PRO A 113 7.74 -6.35 -0.98
N GLY A 114 7.71 -5.47 0.02
CA GLY A 114 8.81 -5.30 0.97
C GLY A 114 9.09 -6.50 1.87
N GLY A 115 8.13 -7.41 2.03
CA GLY A 115 8.30 -8.66 2.78
C GLY A 115 8.90 -9.81 1.98
N LEU A 116 8.89 -9.69 0.65
CA LEU A 116 9.49 -10.70 -0.22
C LEU A 116 11.03 -10.58 -0.20
N PRO A 117 11.76 -11.71 -0.31
CA PRO A 117 13.22 -11.68 -0.41
C PRO A 117 13.72 -11.19 -1.78
N ASP A 118 12.85 -11.18 -2.79
CA ASP A 118 13.20 -10.82 -4.16
C ASP A 118 13.52 -9.32 -4.31
N ASN A 119 14.57 -8.98 -5.05
CA ASN A 119 14.99 -7.59 -5.28
C ASN A 119 13.99 -6.80 -6.13
N VAL A 120 13.40 -7.46 -7.13
CA VAL A 120 12.42 -6.88 -8.04
C VAL A 120 11.15 -7.71 -7.99
N VAL A 121 10.03 -7.06 -7.71
CA VAL A 121 8.70 -7.70 -7.61
C VAL A 121 7.75 -7.03 -8.60
N ARG A 122 7.28 -7.77 -9.60
CA ARG A 122 6.26 -7.33 -10.56
C ARG A 122 4.91 -7.91 -10.20
N PHE A 123 3.93 -7.05 -10.06
CA PHE A 123 2.52 -7.40 -10.05
C PHE A 123 1.95 -7.25 -11.45
N THR A 124 1.44 -8.33 -12.01
CA THR A 124 0.63 -8.32 -13.24
C THR A 124 -0.81 -8.09 -12.84
N LEU A 125 -1.37 -6.96 -13.27
CA LEU A 125 -2.76 -6.55 -12.96
C LEU A 125 -3.74 -7.02 -14.04
N ARG A 126 -3.35 -6.87 -15.31
CA ARG A 126 -4.08 -7.34 -16.49
C ARG A 126 -3.12 -7.49 -17.67
N ALA A 127 -3.63 -8.01 -18.79
CA ALA A 127 -2.87 -8.02 -20.04
C ALA A 127 -2.48 -6.59 -20.47
N PRO A 128 -1.24 -6.36 -20.95
CA PRO A 128 -0.84 -5.09 -21.52
C PRO A 128 -1.74 -4.65 -22.68
N GLN A 129 -1.98 -3.35 -22.78
CA GLN A 129 -2.75 -2.72 -23.86
C GLN A 129 -1.87 -1.79 -24.70
N ALA A 130 -2.28 -1.57 -25.95
CA ALA A 130 -1.61 -0.60 -26.81
C ALA A 130 -1.73 0.82 -26.23
N GLY A 131 -0.66 1.61 -26.37
CA GLY A 131 -0.61 2.98 -25.86
C GLY A 131 -0.23 3.11 -24.38
N GLU A 132 -0.05 1.99 -23.66
CA GLU A 132 0.45 2.03 -22.28
C GLU A 132 1.85 2.64 -22.21
N ARG A 133 2.08 3.44 -21.18
CA ARG A 133 3.36 4.06 -20.85
C ARG A 133 3.81 3.60 -19.48
N THR A 134 5.12 3.37 -19.37
CA THR A 134 5.75 3.10 -18.07
C THR A 134 6.31 4.39 -17.52
N VAL A 135 5.93 4.71 -16.29
CA VAL A 135 6.55 5.78 -15.50
C VAL A 135 7.35 5.18 -14.36
N THR A 136 8.38 5.90 -13.94
CA THR A 136 9.19 5.55 -12.77
C THR A 136 8.94 6.57 -11.68
N LEU A 137 8.46 6.11 -10.53
CA LEU A 137 8.23 6.90 -9.34
C LEU A 137 9.27 6.53 -8.27
N PRO A 138 9.79 7.48 -7.47
CA PRO A 138 10.63 7.14 -6.33
C PRO A 138 9.88 6.25 -5.35
N MET A 139 10.58 5.30 -4.74
CA MET A 139 10.03 4.44 -3.70
C MET A 139 10.41 4.94 -2.31
N LEU A 140 9.46 4.89 -1.39
CA LEU A 140 9.65 5.19 0.03
C LEU A 140 9.10 4.05 0.88
N ASP A 141 9.58 3.93 2.11
CA ASP A 141 8.90 3.18 3.15
C ASP A 141 8.01 4.12 4.00
N ALA A 142 7.43 3.60 5.08
CA ALA A 142 6.60 4.43 5.97
C ALA A 142 7.42 5.42 6.84
N GLY A 143 8.76 5.38 6.81
CA GLY A 143 9.63 6.16 7.68
C GLY A 143 9.64 5.71 9.15
N GLY A 144 10.61 6.21 9.92
CA GLY A 144 10.79 5.85 11.33
C GLY A 144 11.38 4.46 11.57
N LEU A 145 11.55 4.07 12.84
CA LEU A 145 12.28 2.87 13.26
C LEU A 145 11.67 1.55 12.71
N LEU A 146 10.35 1.52 12.47
CA LEU A 146 9.65 0.36 11.93
C LEU A 146 9.11 0.59 10.51
N GLY A 147 9.57 1.65 9.82
CA GLY A 147 9.03 2.09 8.53
C GLY A 147 9.04 0.99 7.46
N GLY A 148 10.16 0.27 7.38
CA GLY A 148 10.33 -0.85 6.45
C GLY A 148 9.38 -2.03 6.69
N SER A 149 8.74 -2.14 7.86
CA SER A 149 7.77 -3.21 8.19
C SER A 149 6.33 -2.87 7.79
N VAL A 150 6.01 -1.59 7.61
CA VAL A 150 4.63 -1.12 7.35
C VAL A 150 4.22 -1.28 5.90
N GLY A 151 5.16 -1.13 4.96
CA GLY A 151 4.90 -1.26 3.52
C GLY A 151 5.86 -0.44 2.67
N LEU A 152 5.81 -0.68 1.36
CA LEU A 152 6.51 0.12 0.34
C LEU A 152 5.48 0.98 -0.40
N PHE A 153 5.87 2.21 -0.70
CA PHE A 153 5.02 3.22 -1.33
C PHE A 153 5.73 3.83 -2.53
N ALA A 154 4.99 4.23 -3.55
CA ALA A 154 5.51 5.19 -4.50
C ALA A 154 5.41 6.61 -3.90
N ARG A 155 6.24 7.52 -4.40
CA ARG A 155 6.23 8.94 -4.05
C ARG A 155 5.78 9.76 -5.25
N ILE A 156 4.90 10.72 -4.99
CA ILE A 156 4.71 11.89 -5.84
C ILE A 156 4.96 13.15 -5.01
N ASP A 157 5.11 14.29 -5.68
CA ASP A 157 5.19 15.59 -5.03
C ASP A 157 3.90 16.39 -5.30
N VAL A 158 3.32 16.97 -4.24
CA VAL A 158 2.16 17.88 -4.33
C VAL A 158 2.54 19.17 -3.63
N GLU A 159 2.62 20.29 -4.37
CA GLU A 159 3.20 21.56 -3.87
C GLU A 159 4.61 21.40 -3.26
N GLY A 160 5.46 20.55 -3.84
CA GLY A 160 6.81 20.29 -3.34
C GLY A 160 6.87 19.42 -2.09
N GLU A 161 5.72 18.94 -1.61
CA GLU A 161 5.63 18.05 -0.45
C GLU A 161 5.52 16.59 -0.90
N PRO A 162 6.32 15.67 -0.33
CA PRO A 162 6.25 14.26 -0.65
C PRO A 162 4.94 13.64 -0.17
N VAL A 163 4.21 13.00 -1.08
CA VAL A 163 3.01 12.23 -0.76
C VAL A 163 3.24 10.76 -1.08
N ARG A 164 2.87 9.89 -0.14
CA ARG A 164 2.93 8.44 -0.32
C ARG A 164 1.73 7.93 -1.10
N ILE A 165 2.00 7.13 -2.12
CA ILE A 165 1.03 6.39 -2.92
C ILE A 165 1.11 4.92 -2.54
N ARG A 166 -0.01 4.40 -2.05
CA ARG A 166 -0.26 2.97 -1.83
C ARG A 166 -1.09 2.42 -2.99
N PHE A 167 -0.90 1.17 -3.33
CA PHE A 167 -1.66 0.48 -4.38
C PHE A 167 -2.50 -0.61 -3.72
N ASP A 168 -3.83 -0.55 -3.82
CA ASP A 168 -4.71 -1.52 -3.14
C ASP A 168 -5.84 -1.94 -4.07
N LEU A 169 -5.71 -3.13 -4.65
CA LEU A 169 -6.71 -3.65 -5.58
C LEU A 169 -7.99 -4.12 -4.88
N ASN A 170 -7.95 -4.31 -3.55
CA ASN A 170 -9.13 -4.70 -2.79
C ASN A 170 -10.05 -3.50 -2.52
N GLN A 171 -9.54 -2.28 -2.73
CA GLN A 171 -10.35 -1.09 -2.64
C GLN A 171 -11.03 -0.79 -3.99
N PRO A 172 -12.36 -0.65 -4.05
CA PRO A 172 -13.06 -0.29 -5.29
C PRO A 172 -12.69 1.11 -5.79
N HIS A 173 -12.48 2.06 -4.88
CA HIS A 173 -12.23 3.46 -5.18
C HIS A 173 -10.89 3.93 -4.64
N THR A 174 -10.28 4.88 -5.31
CA THR A 174 -9.11 5.58 -4.79
C THR A 174 -9.53 6.38 -3.56
N LEU A 175 -8.75 6.29 -2.46
CA LEU A 175 -9.04 7.05 -1.25
C LEU A 175 -7.84 7.75 -0.61
N THR A 176 -8.17 8.72 0.24
CA THR A 176 -7.22 9.47 1.04
C THR A 176 -7.76 9.76 2.45
N ASN A 177 -6.90 10.29 3.32
CA ASN A 177 -7.28 10.73 4.67
C ASN A 177 -7.62 12.23 4.70
N ALA A 178 -8.24 12.70 5.78
CA ALA A 178 -8.68 14.08 5.92
C ALA A 178 -7.56 15.11 5.73
N GLY A 179 -6.37 14.84 6.31
CA GLY A 179 -5.19 15.67 6.14
C GLY A 179 -4.86 15.90 4.67
N MET A 180 -4.58 14.83 3.92
CA MET A 180 -4.26 14.93 2.49
C MET A 180 -5.41 15.54 1.67
N ALA A 181 -6.68 15.26 2.02
CA ALA A 181 -7.82 15.87 1.37
C ALA A 181 -7.84 17.40 1.47
N LEU A 182 -7.44 17.98 2.62
CA LEU A 182 -7.29 19.44 2.73
C LEU A 182 -6.24 20.00 1.76
N THR A 183 -5.14 19.26 1.55
CA THR A 183 -4.13 19.65 0.55
C THR A 183 -4.73 19.56 -0.85
N LEU A 184 -5.41 18.47 -1.18
CA LEU A 184 -6.03 18.33 -2.50
C LEU A 184 -7.11 19.39 -2.75
N ALA A 185 -7.93 19.72 -1.74
CA ALA A 185 -8.92 20.77 -1.83
C ALA A 185 -8.30 22.11 -2.25
N ARG A 186 -7.20 22.51 -1.60
CA ARG A 186 -6.46 23.75 -1.92
C ARG A 186 -5.82 23.69 -3.30
N VAL A 187 -5.05 22.63 -3.57
CA VAL A 187 -4.18 22.55 -4.76
C VAL A 187 -4.96 22.24 -6.02
N HIS A 188 -5.99 21.42 -5.91
CA HIS A 188 -6.75 20.89 -7.03
C HIS A 188 -8.17 21.45 -7.11
N ALA A 189 -8.50 22.46 -6.28
CA ALA A 189 -9.85 23.01 -6.14
C ALA A 189 -10.87 21.87 -5.91
N GLY A 190 -10.55 21.05 -4.91
CA GLY A 190 -11.34 19.88 -4.52
C GLY A 190 -12.55 20.27 -3.67
N THR A 191 -13.69 19.62 -3.93
CA THR A 191 -14.95 19.79 -3.19
C THR A 191 -15.45 18.44 -2.68
N LEU A 192 -16.09 18.43 -1.51
CA LEU A 192 -16.70 17.23 -0.94
C LEU A 192 -18.20 17.17 -1.23
N ALA A 193 -18.68 16.01 -1.64
CA ALA A 193 -20.11 15.70 -1.64
C ALA A 193 -20.61 15.55 -0.20
N GLU A 194 -21.87 15.90 0.08
CA GLU A 194 -22.47 15.67 1.42
C GLU A 194 -22.69 14.19 1.72
N ALA A 195 -23.08 13.42 0.69
CA ALA A 195 -23.42 12.03 0.86
C ALA A 195 -22.27 11.25 1.50
N ARG A 196 -22.58 10.65 2.64
CA ARG A 196 -21.68 9.77 3.38
C ARG A 196 -21.92 8.34 2.95
N ARG A 197 -20.85 7.58 2.84
CA ARG A 197 -20.91 6.15 2.61
C ARG A 197 -19.89 5.44 3.48
N SER A 198 -20.23 4.23 3.89
CA SER A 198 -19.35 3.37 4.66
C SER A 198 -18.63 2.44 3.70
N VAL A 199 -17.28 2.45 3.73
CA VAL A 199 -16.47 1.59 2.88
C VAL A 199 -15.55 0.70 3.72
N PRO A 200 -15.38 -0.58 3.36
CA PRO A 200 -14.31 -1.40 3.91
C PRO A 200 -12.95 -0.75 3.60
N ILE A 201 -12.03 -0.82 4.56
CA ILE A 201 -10.65 -0.32 4.41
C ILE A 201 -9.65 -1.48 4.40
N VAL A 202 -9.53 -2.20 5.52
CA VAL A 202 -8.68 -3.39 5.68
C VAL A 202 -9.05 -4.10 6.97
N PHE A 203 -8.80 -5.42 7.08
CA PHE A 203 -9.09 -6.22 8.28
C PHE A 203 -10.54 -6.12 8.77
N GLY A 204 -11.50 -6.05 7.84
CA GLY A 204 -12.93 -5.88 8.15
C GLY A 204 -13.28 -4.56 8.84
N VAL A 205 -12.37 -3.59 8.89
CA VAL A 205 -12.66 -2.25 9.41
C VAL A 205 -13.35 -1.43 8.34
N VAL A 206 -14.55 -0.95 8.64
CA VAL A 206 -15.38 -0.11 7.77
C VAL A 206 -15.31 1.32 8.28
N ARG A 207 -15.04 2.29 7.40
CA ARG A 207 -14.93 3.71 7.77
C ARG A 207 -15.85 4.59 6.94
N PRO A 208 -16.38 5.68 7.51
CA PRO A 208 -17.13 6.67 6.75
C PRO A 208 -16.20 7.39 5.78
N VAL A 209 -16.69 7.60 4.56
CA VAL A 209 -16.06 8.43 3.54
C VAL A 209 -17.06 9.37 2.89
N ARG A 210 -16.54 10.48 2.39
CA ARG A 210 -17.22 11.40 1.49
C ARG A 210 -16.47 11.44 0.17
N THR A 211 -17.19 11.55 -0.94
CA THR A 211 -16.55 11.64 -2.25
C THR A 211 -16.06 13.05 -2.50
N MET A 212 -14.78 13.18 -2.86
CA MET A 212 -14.16 14.41 -3.32
C MET A 212 -14.11 14.46 -4.84
N THR A 213 -14.48 15.59 -5.43
CA THR A 213 -14.26 15.90 -6.85
C THR A 213 -13.21 16.98 -6.97
N LEU A 214 -12.21 16.79 -7.82
CA LEU A 214 -11.12 17.72 -8.09
C LEU A 214 -11.40 18.46 -9.40
N ALA A 215 -11.42 19.79 -9.36
CA ALA A 215 -11.57 20.60 -10.58
C ALA A 215 -10.31 20.53 -11.47
N ARG A 216 -9.13 20.42 -10.86
CA ARG A 216 -7.87 20.12 -11.56
C ARG A 216 -7.43 18.70 -11.24
N PRO A 217 -7.24 17.81 -12.22
CA PRO A 217 -6.87 16.43 -11.93
C PRO A 217 -5.55 16.32 -11.15
N LEU A 218 -5.48 15.35 -10.25
CA LEU A 218 -4.22 14.93 -9.64
C LEU A 218 -3.54 13.92 -10.56
N ALA A 219 -2.31 14.23 -10.98
CA ALA A 219 -1.50 13.31 -11.76
C ALA A 219 -0.74 12.33 -10.86
N VAL A 220 -0.86 11.04 -11.14
CA VAL A 220 0.00 9.98 -10.58
C VAL A 220 0.60 9.21 -11.74
N GLY A 221 1.73 9.70 -12.25
CA GLY A 221 2.28 9.15 -13.48
C GLY A 221 1.33 9.39 -14.67
N PRO A 222 0.94 8.36 -15.43
CA PRO A 222 -0.02 8.48 -16.53
C PRO A 222 -1.48 8.53 -16.05
N LEU A 223 -1.73 8.30 -14.75
CA LEU A 223 -3.08 8.33 -14.20
C LEU A 223 -3.51 9.77 -13.90
N SER A 224 -4.75 10.08 -14.27
CA SER A 224 -5.40 11.35 -13.99
C SER A 224 -6.58 11.11 -13.05
N ILE A 225 -6.45 11.54 -11.79
CA ILE A 225 -7.45 11.32 -10.76
C ILE A 225 -8.27 12.60 -10.60
N THR A 226 -9.57 12.51 -10.90
CA THR A 226 -10.53 13.62 -10.75
C THR A 226 -11.53 13.40 -9.62
N ARG A 227 -11.60 12.17 -9.11
CA ARG A 227 -12.50 11.79 -8.02
C ARG A 227 -11.82 10.77 -7.12
N LEU A 228 -12.03 10.91 -5.83
CA LEU A 228 -11.54 9.99 -4.82
C LEU A 228 -12.41 10.06 -3.56
N ASP A 229 -12.34 9.05 -2.72
CA ASP A 229 -12.98 9.06 -1.41
C ASP A 229 -12.07 9.67 -0.33
N VAL A 230 -12.68 10.35 0.63
CA VAL A 230 -12.00 10.98 1.75
C VAL A 230 -12.54 10.40 3.04
N ARG A 231 -11.65 9.80 3.84
CA ARG A 231 -11.95 9.42 5.23
C ARG A 231 -11.86 10.65 6.12
N THR A 232 -12.98 11.33 6.35
CA THR A 232 -13.01 12.66 7.00
C THR A 232 -12.63 12.63 8.48
N GLY A 233 -12.85 11.50 9.17
CA GLY A 233 -12.45 11.32 10.58
C GLY A 233 -11.07 10.67 10.80
N ASP A 234 -10.25 10.48 9.75
CA ASP A 234 -8.96 9.79 9.86
C ASP A 234 -7.78 10.77 9.91
N PHE A 235 -7.09 10.78 11.05
CA PHE A 235 -5.82 11.50 11.24
C PHE A 235 -5.90 13.00 10.89
N GLY A 236 -7.02 13.63 11.19
CA GLY A 236 -7.29 15.03 10.93
C GLY A 236 -8.78 15.32 10.87
N ASN A 237 -9.10 16.52 10.38
CA ASN A 237 -10.44 17.04 10.17
C ASN A 237 -10.57 17.57 8.74
N ALA A 238 -11.73 17.39 8.10
CA ALA A 238 -12.05 17.86 6.75
C ALA A 238 -12.89 19.16 6.70
N ASP A 239 -13.24 19.77 7.84
CA ASP A 239 -14.15 20.94 7.96
C ASP A 239 -13.72 22.19 7.16
N GLY A 240 -12.46 22.29 6.74
CA GLY A 240 -11.97 23.37 5.90
C GLY A 240 -12.19 23.18 4.40
N ILE A 241 -12.84 22.10 3.98
CA ILE A 241 -13.05 21.77 2.56
C ILE A 241 -14.45 22.24 2.13
N ALA A 242 -14.52 23.00 1.05
CA ALA A 242 -15.79 23.43 0.48
C ALA A 242 -16.66 22.22 0.15
N SER A 243 -17.89 22.24 0.65
CA SER A 243 -18.90 21.27 0.27
C SER A 243 -19.65 21.73 -0.98
N THR A 244 -20.17 20.78 -1.74
CA THR A 244 -20.99 21.06 -2.94
C THR A 244 -22.33 21.74 -2.59
N THR A 245 -22.70 21.81 -1.31
CA THR A 245 -23.86 22.53 -0.76
C THR A 245 -23.52 23.13 0.61
N ALA A 246 -24.28 24.12 1.11
CA ALA A 246 -23.88 24.97 2.24
C ALA A 246 -24.17 24.42 3.66
N ALA A 247 -24.51 23.14 3.85
CA ALA A 247 -24.94 22.61 5.15
C ALA A 247 -24.06 21.47 5.65
N ALA A 248 -23.24 21.74 6.68
CA ALA A 248 -22.51 20.71 7.41
C ALA A 248 -23.46 19.89 8.30
N ASP A 249 -23.30 18.56 8.30
CA ASP A 249 -24.11 17.63 9.09
C ASP A 249 -23.62 17.58 10.55
N PRO A 250 -24.47 17.93 11.55
CA PRO A 250 -24.11 18.04 12.96
C PRO A 250 -23.77 16.72 13.65
N ASP A 251 -24.04 15.55 13.04
CA ASP A 251 -23.73 14.24 13.63
C ASP A 251 -22.31 13.72 13.27
N GLU A 252 -21.43 14.57 12.74
CA GLU A 252 -20.04 14.16 12.46
C GLU A 252 -19.23 14.03 13.76
N ILE A 253 -18.81 12.80 14.10
CA ILE A 253 -17.74 12.60 15.08
C ILE A 253 -16.41 12.94 14.40
N VAL A 254 -16.04 14.21 14.48
CA VAL A 254 -14.78 14.74 13.99
C VAL A 254 -13.71 14.58 15.08
N VAL A 255 -12.50 14.21 14.68
CA VAL A 255 -11.35 14.25 15.60
C VAL A 255 -10.90 15.71 15.73
N GLU A 256 -11.43 16.42 16.73
CA GLU A 256 -10.98 17.76 17.14
C GLU A 256 -9.62 17.71 17.88
N ALA A 257 -8.63 17.04 17.32
CA ALA A 257 -7.29 17.14 17.89
C ALA A 257 -6.70 18.50 17.49
N LYS A 258 -6.59 19.44 18.43
CA LYS A 258 -5.80 20.69 18.34
C LYS A 258 -4.28 20.40 18.32
N GLY A 259 -3.86 19.47 17.47
CA GLY A 259 -2.46 19.09 17.27
C GLY A 259 -1.95 19.58 15.92
N LYS A 260 -0.65 19.86 15.83
CA LYS A 260 0.01 20.14 14.55
C LYS A 260 -0.22 18.95 13.61
N ARG A 261 -0.77 19.21 12.42
CA ARG A 261 -1.02 18.19 11.38
C ARG A 261 0.22 17.32 11.17
N ASP A 262 0.07 16.01 11.39
CA ASP A 262 1.12 15.02 11.13
C ASP A 262 1.10 14.61 9.66
N ARG A 263 1.83 15.37 8.83
CA ARG A 263 1.96 15.10 7.39
C ARG A 263 2.58 13.74 7.08
N SER A 264 3.27 13.11 8.04
CA SER A 264 3.81 11.76 7.84
C SER A 264 2.71 10.70 7.69
N ARG A 265 1.45 11.02 7.98
CA ARG A 265 0.32 10.10 7.82
C ARG A 265 -0.43 10.30 6.51
N ASP A 266 -0.21 11.42 5.83
CA ASP A 266 -0.85 11.76 4.56
C ASP A 266 -0.45 10.74 3.50
N ARG A 267 -1.48 10.18 2.85
CA ARG A 267 -1.31 9.17 1.81
C ARG A 267 -2.50 9.15 0.88
N ILE A 268 -2.26 8.70 -0.34
CA ILE A 268 -3.29 8.34 -1.30
C ILE A 268 -3.17 6.84 -1.54
N THR A 269 -4.30 6.14 -1.51
CA THR A 269 -4.40 4.73 -1.84
C THR A 269 -5.13 4.62 -3.17
N LEU A 270 -4.42 4.24 -4.22
CA LEU A 270 -5.01 3.97 -5.53
C LEU A 270 -5.80 2.67 -5.46
N GLY A 271 -7.10 2.79 -5.72
CA GLY A 271 -8.02 1.66 -5.78
C GLY A 271 -8.05 1.04 -7.18
N SER A 272 -8.87 0.00 -7.32
CA SER A 272 -9.12 -0.67 -8.60
C SER A 272 -9.70 0.26 -9.67
N ASP A 273 -10.46 1.30 -9.30
CA ASP A 273 -10.92 2.35 -10.23
C ASP A 273 -9.78 3.00 -11.04
N ALA A 274 -8.67 3.32 -10.37
CA ALA A 274 -7.49 3.89 -11.02
C ALA A 274 -6.59 2.78 -11.60
N LEU A 275 -6.39 1.70 -10.85
CA LEU A 275 -5.45 0.63 -11.22
C LEU A 275 -5.94 -0.26 -12.35
N ALA A 276 -7.24 -0.28 -12.65
CA ALA A 276 -7.78 -0.95 -13.84
C ALA A 276 -7.19 -0.42 -15.15
N ARG A 277 -6.64 0.82 -15.15
CA ARG A 277 -5.94 1.40 -16.30
C ARG A 277 -4.50 0.92 -16.44
N CYS A 278 -3.99 0.14 -15.49
CA CYS A 278 -2.60 -0.31 -15.45
C CYS A 278 -2.49 -1.81 -15.71
N SER A 279 -1.46 -2.23 -16.45
CA SER A 279 -1.15 -3.65 -16.66
C SER A 279 -0.15 -4.19 -15.63
N ALA A 280 0.71 -3.33 -15.10
CA ALA A 280 1.75 -3.76 -14.16
C ALA A 280 2.16 -2.69 -13.13
N ILE A 281 2.58 -3.18 -11.97
CA ILE A 281 3.30 -2.42 -10.94
C ILE A 281 4.60 -3.18 -10.64
N VAL A 282 5.75 -2.52 -10.71
CA VAL A 282 7.04 -3.14 -10.41
C VAL A 282 7.73 -2.40 -9.27
N PHE A 283 8.04 -3.11 -8.20
CA PHE A 283 8.84 -2.62 -7.09
C PHE A 283 10.29 -3.05 -7.29
N ASP A 284 11.16 -2.09 -7.54
CA ASP A 284 12.60 -2.28 -7.69
C ASP A 284 13.30 -1.77 -6.42
N LYS A 285 13.60 -2.71 -5.51
CA LYS A 285 14.13 -2.36 -4.19
C LYS A 285 15.54 -1.80 -4.23
N PRO A 286 16.49 -2.38 -4.98
CA PRO A 286 17.83 -1.81 -5.11
C PRO A 286 17.82 -0.42 -5.72
N ALA A 287 17.00 -0.19 -6.77
CA ALA A 287 16.89 1.11 -7.41
C ALA A 287 16.07 2.14 -6.62
N LYS A 288 15.37 1.71 -5.56
CA LYS A 288 14.40 2.51 -4.80
C LYS A 288 13.34 3.14 -5.70
N GLN A 289 12.76 2.33 -6.59
CA GLN A 289 11.80 2.78 -7.59
C GLN A 289 10.55 1.91 -7.61
N VAL A 290 9.42 2.55 -7.89
CA VAL A 290 8.19 1.87 -8.30
C VAL A 290 7.91 2.25 -9.75
N ARG A 291 7.83 1.27 -10.64
CA ARG A 291 7.46 1.48 -12.04
C ARG A 291 5.99 1.12 -12.22
N LEU A 292 5.24 2.00 -12.86
CA LEU A 292 3.82 1.84 -13.10
C LEU A 292 3.57 1.89 -14.60
N THR A 293 2.94 0.86 -15.16
CA THR A 293 2.63 0.75 -16.59
C THR A 293 1.13 0.87 -16.79
N CYS A 294 0.66 1.98 -17.37
CA CYS A 294 -0.76 2.26 -17.59
C CYS A 294 -1.03 3.01 -18.89
N ALA A 295 -2.29 2.94 -19.35
CA ALA A 295 -2.82 3.72 -20.47
C ALA A 295 -3.37 5.08 -19.99
#